data_AF-A0A1C7FDX1-F1
#
_entry.id   AF-A0A1C7FDX1-F1
#
_cell.length_a   1.000
_cell.length_b   1.000
_cell.length_c   1.000
_cell.angle_alpha   90.00
_cell.angle_beta   90.00
_cell.angle_gamma   90.00
#
_symmetry.space_group_name_H-M   'P 1'
#
loop_
_entity.id
_entity.type
_entity.pdbx_description
1 polymer ?
#
loop_
_entity_poly.entity_id
_entity_poly.type
_entity_poly.pdbx_seq_one_letter_code
_entity_poly.pdbx_strand_id
1 'polypeptide(L)'
;MQDNLNYVMLYVSLAVLTIGFIWGIFLVNKDNSSNVVVTVPGLLTSGGVFFTFFGVALGLYDFDPDDLNNSISTLLSGLTLAFWSSIVGMGFSMLFKMCYLPKYYSKQSQLTADDMQNVLCSQLSESKAHHQSSQKLLSELVSEMQRLRAYSSQEHAQSQESFNKLTNEINLFSSSVSSQASQQIAESLQSSIEGFNQGLMGQFGANFQRLDESVLKMLQWQQQYKLQVEQLTSAFEHAVESVVATEQSLSVISNHTQAIPDAMVRLSEITDTWNQQITELDQRLEAFSTMRDKAVQAMPELQKQLDELCQRVDKSILNTCESLEKGVLKASTELQDKALALSEKLVEATDGIGGDLSNASGQIESMTNHLAESSDKIKETLHDSISQLEDKLNSLVNGTKEDVLDISKTLSNVNESLIEKHREQLDKSEQLLIKAHDSIDKRIEETMNQQMMGSLQVQNTIKSHLVESSAVFHQNIQLELERILTDLGKGLLDITAEYSKAAQRLNKELHRFEPVEVLEEAS
;
A
#
# COMPACT_ATOMS: atom_id res chain seq x y z
N MET A 1 8.32 -24.82 45.78
CA MET A 1 9.13 -25.24 46.95
C MET A 1 10.49 -24.53 46.97
N GLN A 2 11.08 -24.23 45.80
CA GLN A 2 12.35 -23.52 45.63
C GLN A 2 12.38 -22.08 46.15
N ASP A 3 11.33 -21.29 45.93
CA ASP A 3 11.28 -19.90 46.42
C ASP A 3 11.43 -19.83 47.94
N ASN A 4 10.80 -20.76 48.66
CA ASN A 4 10.95 -20.86 50.11
C ASN A 4 12.39 -21.19 50.54
N LEU A 5 13.14 -21.96 49.75
CA LEU A 5 14.54 -22.29 50.04
C LEU A 5 15.45 -21.06 49.86
N ASN A 6 15.20 -20.26 48.82
CA ASN A 6 15.94 -19.02 48.56
C ASN A 6 15.69 -17.98 49.67
N TYR A 7 14.44 -17.79 50.09
CA TYR A 7 14.11 -16.89 51.20
C TYR A 7 14.69 -17.38 52.54
N VAL A 8 14.62 -18.68 52.83
CA VAL A 8 15.24 -19.26 54.04
C VAL A 8 16.75 -19.00 54.05
N MET A 9 17.44 -19.16 52.92
CA MET A 9 18.88 -18.85 52.81
C MET A 9 19.20 -17.37 53.02
N LEU A 10 18.37 -16.46 52.50
CA LEU A 10 18.54 -15.03 52.77
C LEU A 10 18.38 -14.72 54.25
N TYR A 11 17.38 -15.30 54.93
CA TYR A 11 17.23 -15.12 56.37
C TYR A 11 18.39 -15.72 57.17
N VAL A 12 18.91 -16.88 56.77
CA VAL A 12 20.08 -17.50 57.41
C VAL A 12 21.34 -16.65 57.21
N SER A 13 21.62 -16.19 55.99
CA SER A 13 22.77 -15.34 55.71
C SER A 13 22.70 -14.00 56.47
N LEU A 14 21.52 -13.38 56.53
CA LEU A 14 21.29 -12.16 57.30
C LEU A 14 21.47 -12.40 58.81
N ALA A 15 20.96 -13.52 59.33
CA ALA A 15 21.12 -13.90 60.74
C ALA A 15 22.59 -14.14 61.10
N VAL A 16 23.34 -14.86 60.26
CA VAL A 16 24.77 -15.12 60.49
C VAL A 16 25.58 -13.82 60.45
N LEU A 17 25.32 -12.93 59.48
CA LEU A 17 26.01 -11.64 59.38
C LEU A 17 25.67 -10.69 60.53
N THR A 18 24.42 -10.65 60.98
CA THR A 18 24.00 -9.84 62.15
C THR A 18 24.57 -10.37 63.46
N ILE A 19 24.60 -11.70 63.66
CA ILE A 19 25.27 -12.33 64.81
C ILE A 19 26.77 -12.03 64.79
N GLY A 20 27.43 -12.15 63.63
CA GLY A 20 28.84 -11.81 63.46
C GLY A 20 29.14 -10.34 63.78
N PHE A 21 28.25 -9.43 63.39
CA PHE A 21 28.35 -8.00 63.71
C PHE A 21 28.21 -7.74 65.22
N ILE A 22 27.20 -8.32 65.86
CA ILE A 22 26.97 -8.18 67.31
C ILE A 22 28.13 -8.78 68.11
N TRP A 23 28.61 -9.95 67.70
CA TRP A 23 29.79 -10.59 68.30
C TRP A 23 31.03 -9.70 68.14
N GLY A 24 31.22 -9.11 66.95
CA GLY A 24 32.29 -8.15 66.69
C GLY A 24 32.26 -6.94 67.64
N ILE A 25 31.07 -6.38 67.89
CA ILE A 25 30.86 -5.28 68.84
C ILE A 25 31.19 -5.73 70.27
N PHE A 26 30.73 -6.93 70.66
CA PHE A 26 30.99 -7.49 71.98
C PHE A 26 32.48 -7.73 72.24
N LEU A 27 33.21 -8.27 71.25
CA LEU A 27 34.65 -8.50 71.34
C LEU A 27 35.42 -7.19 71.52
N VAL A 28 35.10 -6.15 70.74
CA VAL A 28 35.77 -4.85 70.86
C VAL A 28 35.50 -4.16 72.21
N ASN A 29 34.30 -4.34 72.78
CA ASN A 29 33.99 -3.81 74.11
C ASN A 29 34.65 -4.60 75.26
N LYS A 30 34.94 -5.90 75.08
CA LYS A 30 35.56 -6.76 76.09
C LYS A 30 37.10 -6.67 76.08
N ASP A 31 37.71 -6.59 74.90
CA ASP A 31 39.15 -6.46 74.73
C ASP A 31 39.45 -5.55 73.52
N ASN A 32 39.96 -4.35 73.81
CA ASN A 32 40.19 -3.31 72.80
C ASN A 32 41.55 -3.48 72.10
N SER A 33 41.94 -4.73 71.85
CA SER A 33 43.17 -5.11 71.18
C SER A 33 43.13 -4.75 69.70
N SER A 34 44.23 -4.20 69.18
CA SER A 34 44.39 -3.73 67.79
C SER A 34 43.96 -4.75 66.74
N ASN A 35 44.25 -6.02 67.01
CA ASN A 35 43.94 -7.12 66.11
C ASN A 35 42.43 -7.34 65.94
N VAL A 36 41.62 -7.13 66.97
CA VAL A 36 40.15 -7.38 66.90
C VAL A 36 39.47 -6.31 66.06
N VAL A 37 39.82 -5.04 66.26
CA VAL A 37 39.23 -3.89 65.54
C VAL A 37 39.55 -3.94 64.04
N VAL A 38 40.72 -4.48 63.68
CA VAL A 38 41.16 -4.61 62.27
C VAL A 38 40.61 -5.88 61.60
N THR A 39 40.48 -7.00 62.34
CA THR A 39 40.10 -8.30 61.76
C THR A 39 38.58 -8.45 61.54
N VAL A 40 37.76 -7.91 62.45
CA VAL A 40 36.29 -8.08 62.41
C VAL A 40 35.66 -7.57 61.10
N PRO A 41 35.95 -6.34 60.62
CA PRO A 41 35.40 -5.87 59.33
C PRO A 41 35.81 -6.73 58.13
N GLY A 42 37.04 -7.28 58.16
CA GLY A 42 37.53 -8.19 57.13
C GLY A 42 36.72 -9.49 57.07
N LEU A 43 36.42 -10.07 58.22
CA LEU A 43 35.58 -11.27 58.33
C LEU A 43 34.14 -11.03 57.88
N LEU A 44 33.54 -9.88 58.21
CA LEU A 44 32.18 -9.54 57.75
C LEU A 44 32.11 -9.35 56.23
N THR A 45 33.14 -8.74 55.65
CA THR A 45 33.23 -8.55 54.19
C THR A 45 33.43 -9.90 53.49
N SER A 46 34.35 -10.73 53.98
CA SER A 46 34.59 -12.08 53.45
C SER A 46 33.37 -12.99 53.60
N GLY A 47 32.61 -12.86 54.69
CA GLY A 47 31.36 -13.57 54.90
C GLY A 47 30.28 -13.16 53.88
N GLY A 48 30.12 -11.86 53.61
CA GLY A 48 29.22 -11.37 52.58
C GLY A 48 29.56 -11.90 51.18
N VAL A 49 30.84 -11.90 50.82
CA VAL A 49 31.34 -12.44 49.54
C VAL A 49 31.11 -13.96 49.45
N PHE A 50 31.34 -14.70 50.54
CA PHE A 50 31.08 -16.14 50.59
C PHE A 50 29.62 -16.48 50.29
N PHE A 51 28.66 -15.77 50.91
CA PHE A 51 27.23 -16.00 50.65
C PHE A 51 26.82 -15.61 49.22
N THR A 52 27.50 -14.65 48.58
CA THR A 52 27.29 -14.35 47.16
C THR A 52 27.68 -15.51 46.27
N PHE A 53 28.87 -16.07 46.46
CA PHE A 53 29.32 -17.24 45.68
C PHE A 53 28.46 -18.48 45.95
N PHE A 54 28.06 -18.69 47.20
CA PHE A 54 27.21 -19.81 47.57
C PHE A 54 25.81 -19.71 46.94
N GLY A 55 25.22 -18.51 46.89
CA GLY A 55 23.92 -18.28 46.25
C GLY A 55 23.96 -18.44 44.73
N VAL A 56 25.05 -18.03 44.06
CA VAL A 56 25.25 -18.29 42.63
C VAL A 56 25.42 -19.78 42.35
N ALA A 57 26.18 -20.50 43.17
CA ALA A 57 26.36 -21.95 43.03
C ALA A 57 25.03 -22.73 43.13
N LEU A 58 24.15 -22.33 44.05
CA LEU A 58 22.81 -22.92 44.16
C LEU A 58 21.89 -22.53 42.99
N GLY A 59 21.98 -21.29 42.49
CA GLY A 59 21.25 -20.86 41.29
C GLY A 59 21.65 -21.62 40.02
N LEU A 60 22.88 -22.14 39.98
CA LEU A 60 23.40 -22.98 38.89
C LEU A 60 23.17 -24.48 39.09
N TYR A 61 22.88 -24.93 40.32
CA TYR A 61 22.70 -26.36 40.62
C TYR A 61 21.47 -26.96 39.91
N ASP A 62 20.42 -26.15 39.74
CA ASP A 62 19.15 -26.56 39.11
C ASP A 62 19.00 -25.98 37.70
N PHE A 63 20.12 -25.60 37.06
CA PHE A 63 20.13 -25.03 35.72
C PHE A 63 19.97 -26.14 34.67
N ASP A 64 18.78 -26.21 34.08
CA ASP A 64 18.47 -27.11 32.97
C ASP A 64 18.68 -26.39 31.62
N PRO A 65 19.60 -26.85 30.75
CA PRO A 65 19.80 -26.27 29.42
C PRO A 65 18.62 -26.48 28.47
N ASP A 66 17.71 -27.42 28.75
CA ASP A 66 16.55 -27.72 27.90
C ASP A 66 15.31 -26.87 28.25
N ASP A 67 15.27 -26.23 29.43
CA ASP A 67 14.21 -25.29 29.86
C ASP A 67 14.78 -23.93 30.28
N LEU A 68 15.28 -23.18 29.29
CA LEU A 68 15.92 -21.88 29.48
C LEU A 68 15.06 -20.88 30.27
N ASN A 69 13.74 -20.85 30.08
CA ASN A 69 12.89 -19.82 30.68
C ASN A 69 12.73 -20.02 32.20
N ASN A 70 12.54 -21.26 32.65
CA ASN A 70 12.48 -21.56 34.08
C ASN A 70 13.88 -21.51 34.73
N SER A 71 14.90 -22.00 34.03
CA SER A 71 16.30 -21.99 34.50
C SER A 71 16.86 -20.58 34.68
N ILE A 72 16.56 -19.65 33.77
CA ILE A 72 16.97 -18.24 33.89
C ILE A 72 16.24 -17.54 35.03
N SER A 73 14.93 -17.80 35.20
CA SER A 73 14.14 -17.23 36.30
C SER A 73 14.69 -17.67 37.67
N THR A 74 14.99 -18.96 37.83
CA THR A 74 15.58 -19.51 39.07
C THR A 74 16.99 -18.98 39.31
N LEU A 75 17.81 -18.83 38.27
CA LEU A 75 19.15 -18.24 38.36
C LEU A 75 19.09 -16.76 38.81
N LEU A 76 18.18 -15.98 38.23
CA LEU A 76 17.99 -14.57 38.60
C LEU A 76 17.49 -14.43 40.05
N SER A 77 16.61 -15.33 40.49
CA SER A 77 16.16 -15.39 41.89
C SER A 77 17.35 -15.69 42.82
N GLY A 78 18.13 -16.75 42.56
CA GLY A 78 19.32 -17.07 43.36
C GLY A 78 20.35 -15.94 43.40
N LEU A 79 20.59 -15.28 42.27
CA LEU A 79 21.56 -14.18 42.15
C LEU A 79 21.10 -12.91 42.87
N THR A 80 19.84 -12.52 42.75
CA THR A 80 19.32 -11.31 43.40
C THR A 80 19.34 -11.42 44.93
N LEU A 81 18.99 -12.58 45.49
CA LEU A 81 19.08 -12.81 46.95
C LEU A 81 20.54 -12.89 47.43
N ALA A 82 21.44 -13.48 46.65
CA ALA A 82 22.88 -13.56 46.94
C ALA A 82 23.57 -12.17 46.93
N PHE A 83 23.04 -11.24 46.14
CA PHE A 83 23.54 -9.86 46.07
C PHE A 83 23.20 -9.06 47.33
N TRP A 84 21.99 -9.23 47.86
CA TRP A 84 21.54 -8.54 49.08
C TRP A 84 22.35 -8.92 50.33
N SER A 85 22.75 -10.19 50.48
CA SER A 85 23.61 -10.61 51.61
C SER A 85 25.00 -9.97 51.55
N SER A 86 25.53 -9.74 50.34
CA SER A 86 26.79 -9.03 50.10
C SER A 86 26.71 -7.56 50.50
N ILE A 87 25.64 -6.88 50.08
CA ILE A 87 25.39 -5.47 50.41
C ILE A 87 25.34 -5.29 51.93
N VAL A 88 24.65 -6.20 52.63
CA VAL A 88 24.56 -6.15 54.10
C VAL A 88 25.92 -6.42 54.76
N GLY A 89 26.69 -7.42 54.30
CA GLY A 89 28.02 -7.73 54.84
C GLY A 89 29.02 -6.57 54.68
N MET A 90 29.04 -5.94 53.49
CA MET A 90 29.85 -4.75 53.23
C MET A 90 29.36 -3.53 54.01
N GLY A 91 28.04 -3.34 54.11
CA GLY A 91 27.43 -2.25 54.89
C GLY A 91 27.80 -2.33 56.37
N PHE A 92 27.69 -3.51 56.99
CA PHE A 92 28.09 -3.71 58.38
C PHE A 92 29.60 -3.56 58.60
N SER A 93 30.45 -4.02 57.66
CA SER A 93 31.89 -3.80 57.69
C SER A 93 32.23 -2.30 57.68
N MET A 94 31.55 -1.53 56.83
CA MET A 94 31.76 -0.09 56.70
C MET A 94 31.29 0.67 57.95
N LEU A 95 30.11 0.32 58.48
CA LEU A 95 29.60 0.90 59.73
C LEU A 95 30.52 0.58 60.92
N PHE A 96 31.05 -0.64 60.99
CA PHE A 96 32.00 -1.02 62.04
C PHE A 96 33.28 -0.19 61.96
N LYS A 97 33.85 -0.03 60.76
CA LYS A 97 35.05 0.80 60.55
C LYS A 97 34.79 2.25 60.95
N MET A 98 33.66 2.81 60.54
CA MET A 98 33.31 4.21 60.83
C MET A 98 33.16 4.48 62.34
N CYS A 99 32.58 3.55 63.10
CA CYS A 99 32.36 3.73 64.54
C CYS A 99 33.59 3.42 65.42
N TYR A 100 34.41 2.44 65.03
CA TYR A 100 35.45 1.90 65.91
C TYR A 100 36.90 2.26 65.53
N LEU A 101 37.22 2.54 64.26
CA LEU A 101 38.57 3.03 63.91
C LEU A 101 38.93 4.38 64.55
N PRO A 102 38.05 5.40 64.58
CA PRO A 102 38.39 6.70 65.17
C PRO A 102 38.67 6.61 66.68
N LYS A 103 37.91 5.78 67.41
CA LYS A 103 38.11 5.53 68.86
C LYS A 103 39.42 4.79 69.15
N TYR A 104 39.86 3.92 68.24
CA TYR A 104 41.13 3.20 68.37
C TYR A 104 42.34 4.15 68.19
N TYR A 105 42.35 4.95 67.12
CA TYR A 105 43.44 5.92 66.89
C TYR A 105 43.52 7.02 67.94
N SER A 106 42.39 7.40 68.55
CA SER A 106 42.35 8.38 69.65
C SER A 106 43.00 7.90 70.96
N LYS A 107 43.07 6.58 71.21
CA LYS A 107 43.58 6.02 72.48
C LYS A 107 45.10 5.79 72.46
N GLN A 108 45.73 5.75 71.28
CA GLN A 108 47.16 5.47 71.11
C GLN A 108 48.03 6.73 71.10
N SER A 109 47.42 7.93 71.13
CA SER A 109 48.08 9.24 71.14
C SER A 109 48.30 9.83 72.55
N GLN A 110 48.24 9.03 73.61
CA GLN A 110 48.67 9.42 74.97
C GLN A 110 49.71 8.41 75.50
N LEU A 111 50.95 8.58 75.07
CA LEU A 111 52.15 8.05 75.72
C LEU A 111 53.08 9.24 75.94
N THR A 112 53.14 9.73 77.18
CA THR A 112 53.93 10.90 77.60
C THR A 112 55.27 10.44 78.18
N ALA A 113 56.33 11.21 77.98
CA ALA A 113 57.73 10.91 78.32
C ALA A 113 58.06 10.67 79.81
N ASP A 114 57.08 10.74 80.73
CA ASP A 114 57.30 10.55 82.18
C ASP A 114 57.41 9.08 82.61
N ASP A 115 56.86 8.13 81.86
CA ASP A 115 56.90 6.69 82.24
C ASP A 115 58.29 6.05 82.03
N MET A 116 59.17 6.67 81.24
CA MET A 116 60.55 6.20 81.05
C MET A 116 61.52 6.65 82.16
N GLN A 117 61.21 7.70 82.91
CA GLN A 117 62.12 8.30 83.89
C GLN A 117 62.02 7.64 85.29
N ASN A 118 60.87 7.08 85.64
CA ASN A 118 60.66 6.41 86.93
C ASN A 118 61.36 5.04 87.04
N VAL A 119 61.72 4.41 85.91
CA VAL A 119 62.38 3.10 85.88
C VAL A 119 63.90 3.22 86.10
N LEU A 120 64.52 4.37 85.82
CA LEU A 120 65.97 4.58 85.96
C LEU A 120 66.41 5.07 87.35
N CYS A 121 65.53 5.72 88.12
CA CYS A 121 65.85 6.28 89.44
C CYS A 121 65.79 5.25 90.59
N SER A 122 65.17 4.08 90.39
CA SER A 122 65.02 3.05 91.43
C SER A 122 66.24 2.15 91.63
N GLN A 123 67.22 2.18 90.70
CA GLN A 123 68.36 1.26 90.70
C GLN A 123 69.67 1.84 91.26
N LEU A 124 69.72 3.11 91.64
CA LEU A 124 70.97 3.81 92.02
C LEU A 124 71.15 4.10 93.52
N SER A 125 70.19 3.74 94.38
CA SER A 125 70.17 4.17 95.79
C SER A 125 70.59 3.13 96.84
N GLU A 126 70.98 1.90 96.46
CA GLU A 126 71.10 0.79 97.43
C GLU A 126 72.54 0.35 97.81
N SER A 127 73.61 1.07 97.44
CA SER A 127 75.00 0.54 97.59
C SER A 127 76.01 1.41 98.37
N LYS A 128 75.58 2.27 99.30
CA LYS A 128 76.49 3.22 100.01
C LYS A 128 76.36 3.26 101.54
N ALA A 129 76.16 2.13 102.21
CA ALA A 129 76.15 2.07 103.67
C ALA A 129 76.90 0.86 104.22
N HIS A 130 78.22 0.94 104.33
CA HIS A 130 78.95 0.51 105.54
C HIS A 130 80.44 0.89 105.45
N HIS A 131 80.63 2.19 105.66
CA HIS A 131 81.80 2.75 106.29
C HIS A 131 82.05 2.04 107.64
N GLN A 132 83.31 1.99 108.07
CA GLN A 132 83.75 2.12 109.48
C GLN A 132 84.34 0.88 110.18
N SER A 133 85.68 0.98 110.38
CA SER A 133 86.49 0.50 111.53
C SER A 133 87.71 -0.36 111.10
N SER A 134 88.59 0.07 110.20
CA SER A 134 89.50 1.22 110.29
C SER A 134 90.32 1.31 111.59
N GLN A 135 90.99 0.22 111.99
CA GLN A 135 92.27 0.31 112.73
C GLN A 135 93.12 -0.98 112.71
N LYS A 136 92.56 -2.15 112.35
CA LYS A 136 93.34 -3.35 111.97
C LYS A 136 93.79 -3.38 110.49
N LEU A 137 93.31 -2.42 109.71
CA LEU A 137 93.40 -2.33 108.26
C LEU A 137 94.77 -1.85 107.71
N LEU A 138 95.74 -1.50 108.55
CA LEU A 138 97.05 -1.00 108.04
C LEU A 138 98.13 -2.09 107.95
N SER A 139 98.05 -3.17 108.73
CA SER A 139 99.07 -4.24 108.69
C SER A 139 98.73 -5.35 107.68
N GLU A 140 97.45 -5.67 107.48
CA GLU A 140 97.00 -6.63 106.45
C GLU A 140 97.12 -6.06 105.02
N LEU A 141 96.96 -4.74 104.87
CA LEU A 141 96.91 -4.09 103.56
C LEU A 141 98.29 -3.97 102.88
N VAL A 142 99.37 -4.00 103.67
CA VAL A 142 100.75 -4.02 103.13
C VAL A 142 101.11 -5.42 102.60
N SER A 143 100.70 -6.50 103.27
CA SER A 143 100.93 -7.87 102.80
C SER A 143 100.05 -8.25 101.61
N GLU A 144 98.83 -7.72 101.53
CA GLU A 144 97.91 -7.98 100.41
C GLU A 144 98.30 -7.21 99.13
N MET A 145 98.86 -5.99 99.25
CA MET A 145 99.38 -5.21 98.11
C MET A 145 100.54 -5.89 97.37
N GLN A 146 101.38 -6.66 98.07
CA GLN A 146 102.46 -7.43 97.43
C GLN A 146 101.93 -8.65 96.67
N ARG A 147 100.83 -9.26 97.13
CA ARG A 147 100.16 -10.36 96.41
C ARG A 147 99.35 -9.86 95.21
N LEU A 148 98.66 -8.73 95.32
CA LEU A 148 97.89 -8.12 94.21
C LEU A 148 98.78 -7.69 93.03
N ARG A 149 100.01 -7.23 93.28
CA ARG A 149 100.94 -6.86 92.21
C ARG A 149 101.42 -8.07 91.40
N ALA A 150 101.56 -9.23 92.03
CA ALA A 150 101.89 -10.48 91.34
C ALA A 150 100.71 -11.02 90.51
N TYR A 151 99.48 -10.99 91.05
CA TYR A 151 98.28 -11.44 90.33
C TYR A 151 97.92 -10.56 89.12
N SER A 152 98.07 -9.23 89.18
CA SER A 152 97.74 -8.35 88.05
C SER A 152 98.67 -8.52 86.83
N SER A 153 99.91 -8.95 87.04
CA SER A 153 100.87 -9.12 85.94
C SER A 153 100.62 -10.37 85.09
N GLN A 154 99.94 -11.38 85.65
CA GLN A 154 99.67 -12.65 84.97
C GLN A 154 98.32 -12.66 84.24
N GLU A 155 97.31 -11.93 84.74
CA GLU A 155 96.00 -11.78 84.08
C GLU A 155 96.08 -10.94 82.79
N HIS A 156 96.95 -9.94 82.73
CA HIS A 156 97.14 -9.13 81.52
C HIS A 156 97.76 -9.92 80.35
N ALA A 157 98.67 -10.85 80.62
CA ALA A 157 99.26 -11.68 79.56
C ALA A 157 98.25 -12.67 78.95
N GLN A 158 97.43 -13.31 79.79
CA GLN A 158 96.43 -14.28 79.36
C GLN A 158 95.20 -13.62 78.69
N SER A 159 94.81 -12.43 79.14
CA SER A 159 93.76 -11.62 78.50
C SER A 159 94.20 -11.11 77.12
N GLN A 160 95.45 -10.64 76.98
CA GLN A 160 95.99 -10.19 75.68
C GLN A 160 96.11 -11.34 74.65
N GLU A 161 96.51 -12.54 75.08
CA GLU A 161 96.56 -13.71 74.22
C GLU A 161 95.16 -14.15 73.76
N SER A 162 94.19 -14.13 74.67
CA SER A 162 92.79 -14.46 74.36
C SER A 162 92.14 -13.42 73.44
N PHE A 163 92.44 -12.14 73.63
CA PHE A 163 91.98 -11.05 72.77
C PHE A 163 92.61 -11.12 71.37
N ASN A 164 93.89 -11.47 71.27
CA ASN A 164 94.55 -11.68 69.99
C ASN A 164 93.97 -12.90 69.25
N LYS A 165 93.68 -14.01 69.94
CA LYS A 165 92.98 -15.16 69.34
C LYS A 165 91.58 -14.80 68.86
N LEU A 166 90.81 -14.08 69.67
CA LEU A 166 89.46 -13.61 69.30
C LEU A 166 89.51 -12.63 68.11
N THR A 167 90.47 -11.71 68.09
CA THR A 167 90.64 -10.77 66.97
C THR A 167 91.03 -11.50 65.69
N ASN A 168 91.86 -12.54 65.78
CA ASN A 168 92.26 -13.33 64.63
C ASN A 168 91.10 -14.20 64.11
N GLU A 169 90.31 -14.81 65.00
CA GLU A 169 89.06 -15.52 64.66
C GLU A 169 88.04 -14.58 64.01
N ILE A 170 87.88 -13.35 64.51
CA ILE A 170 86.98 -12.34 63.93
C ILE A 170 87.47 -11.90 62.54
N ASN A 171 88.78 -11.72 62.34
CA ASN A 171 89.33 -11.38 61.03
C ASN A 171 89.19 -12.54 60.02
N LEU A 172 89.42 -13.77 60.46
CA LEU A 172 89.19 -14.98 59.66
C LEU A 172 87.70 -15.15 59.32
N PHE A 173 86.81 -14.96 60.29
CA PHE A 173 85.36 -14.96 60.07
C PHE A 173 84.92 -13.85 59.11
N SER A 174 85.43 -12.63 59.26
CA SER A 174 85.13 -11.50 58.39
C SER A 174 85.57 -11.75 56.94
N SER A 175 86.77 -12.32 56.75
CA SER A 175 87.27 -12.70 55.42
C SER A 175 86.48 -13.87 54.80
N SER A 176 86.10 -14.88 55.60
CA SER A 176 85.31 -16.02 55.13
C SER A 176 83.86 -15.62 54.80
N VAL A 177 83.23 -14.79 55.62
CA VAL A 177 81.85 -14.33 55.42
C VAL A 177 81.77 -13.36 54.24
N SER A 178 82.72 -12.43 54.10
CA SER A 178 82.68 -11.47 53.00
C SER A 178 82.91 -12.14 51.64
N SER A 179 83.81 -13.12 51.55
CA SER A 179 84.05 -13.83 50.29
C SER A 179 82.99 -14.89 49.99
N GLN A 180 82.59 -15.74 50.96
CA GLN A 180 81.64 -16.83 50.69
C GLN A 180 80.19 -16.36 50.54
N ALA A 181 79.74 -15.39 51.33
CA ALA A 181 78.39 -14.85 51.16
C ALA A 181 78.25 -14.08 49.84
N SER A 182 79.27 -13.32 49.43
CA SER A 182 79.27 -12.63 48.14
C SER A 182 79.32 -13.60 46.96
N GLN A 183 80.11 -14.67 47.05
CA GLN A 183 80.16 -15.72 46.02
C GLN A 183 78.84 -16.48 45.92
N GLN A 184 78.25 -16.91 47.05
CA GLN A 184 76.95 -17.61 47.04
C GLN A 184 75.81 -16.71 46.54
N ILE A 185 75.82 -15.41 46.90
CA ILE A 185 74.84 -14.46 46.37
C ILE A 185 75.05 -14.28 44.87
N ALA A 186 76.28 -14.09 44.40
CA ALA A 186 76.57 -13.94 42.98
C ALA A 186 76.19 -15.18 42.17
N GLU A 187 76.51 -16.38 42.65
CA GLU A 187 76.14 -17.65 42.01
C GLU A 187 74.63 -17.89 42.02
N SER A 188 73.94 -17.56 43.12
CA SER A 188 72.48 -17.68 43.20
C SER A 188 71.77 -16.64 42.32
N LEU A 189 72.33 -15.43 42.19
CA LEU A 189 71.82 -14.39 41.30
C LEU A 189 72.07 -14.74 39.83
N GLN A 190 73.26 -15.26 39.50
CA GLN A 190 73.58 -15.74 38.15
C GLN A 190 72.71 -16.92 37.76
N SER A 191 72.55 -17.91 38.65
CA SER A 191 71.65 -19.05 38.44
C SER A 191 70.19 -18.61 38.30
N SER A 192 69.77 -17.60 39.06
CA SER A 192 68.43 -17.01 38.92
C SER A 192 68.26 -16.24 37.61
N ILE A 193 69.29 -15.54 37.12
CA ILE A 193 69.28 -14.84 35.83
C ILE A 193 69.32 -15.84 34.67
N GLU A 194 70.11 -16.90 34.77
CA GLU A 194 70.12 -18.00 33.79
C GLU A 194 68.77 -18.71 33.76
N GLY A 195 68.19 -19.05 34.92
CA GLY A 195 66.84 -19.60 35.03
C GLY A 195 65.76 -18.64 34.52
N PHE A 196 65.90 -17.34 34.76
CA PHE A 196 65.02 -16.30 34.23
C PHE A 196 65.13 -16.18 32.70
N ASN A 197 66.34 -16.19 32.15
CA ASN A 197 66.58 -16.13 30.70
C ASN A 197 66.10 -17.40 29.99
N GLN A 198 66.30 -18.58 30.58
CA GLN A 198 65.75 -19.84 30.05
C GLN A 198 64.22 -19.84 30.10
N GLY A 199 63.64 -19.33 31.19
CA GLY A 199 62.20 -19.13 31.33
C GLY A 199 61.63 -18.12 30.33
N LEU A 200 62.32 -17.00 30.08
CA LEU A 200 61.96 -16.00 29.08
C LEU A 200 61.97 -16.59 27.67
N MET A 201 63.06 -17.24 27.25
CA MET A 201 63.20 -17.78 25.90
C MET A 201 62.22 -18.94 25.64
N GLY A 202 61.97 -19.79 26.64
CA GLY A 202 61.03 -20.90 26.55
C GLY A 202 59.56 -20.48 26.63
N GLN A 203 59.17 -19.70 27.66
CA GLN A 203 57.76 -19.36 27.88
C GLN A 203 57.25 -18.24 26.98
N PHE A 204 58.06 -17.24 26.61
CA PHE A 204 57.63 -16.24 25.62
C PHE A 204 57.62 -16.82 24.21
N GLY A 205 58.58 -17.68 23.84
CA GLY A 205 58.55 -18.38 22.56
C GLY A 205 57.27 -19.21 22.40
N ALA A 206 56.95 -20.04 23.42
CA ALA A 206 55.71 -20.82 23.42
C ALA A 206 54.44 -19.95 23.48
N ASN A 207 54.46 -18.81 24.19
CA ASN A 207 53.32 -17.88 24.20
C ASN A 207 53.12 -17.17 22.86
N PHE A 208 54.17 -16.75 22.16
CA PHE A 208 54.04 -16.17 20.83
C PHE A 208 53.54 -17.19 19.81
N GLN A 209 53.94 -18.46 19.94
CA GLN A 209 53.42 -19.52 19.09
C GLN A 209 51.92 -19.80 19.35
N ARG A 210 51.50 -19.83 20.62
CA ARG A 210 50.07 -19.91 20.98
C ARG A 210 49.28 -18.66 20.55
N LEU A 211 49.89 -17.48 20.62
CA LEU A 211 49.29 -16.25 20.17
C LEU A 211 49.11 -16.26 18.65
N ASP A 212 50.12 -16.69 17.89
CA ASP A 212 50.05 -16.85 16.44
C ASP A 212 48.95 -17.84 16.03
N GLU A 213 48.87 -19.00 16.68
CA GLU A 213 47.76 -19.95 16.48
C GLU A 213 46.39 -19.33 16.81
N SER A 214 46.30 -18.52 17.86
CA SER A 214 45.06 -17.85 18.24
C SER A 214 44.67 -16.77 17.23
N VAL A 215 45.64 -16.03 16.69
CA VAL A 215 45.44 -15.04 15.62
C VAL A 215 45.03 -15.73 14.32
N LEU A 216 45.63 -16.88 13.97
CA LEU A 216 45.22 -17.71 12.84
C LEU A 216 43.79 -18.22 12.98
N LYS A 217 43.42 -18.73 14.15
CA LYS A 217 42.04 -19.14 14.47
C LYS A 217 41.07 -17.96 14.39
N MET A 218 41.50 -16.77 14.82
CA MET A 218 40.69 -15.55 14.71
C MET A 218 40.50 -15.13 13.25
N LEU A 219 41.54 -15.22 12.41
CA LEU A 219 41.44 -14.99 10.97
C LEU A 219 40.51 -15.99 10.28
N GLN A 220 40.61 -17.28 10.64
CA GLN A 220 39.70 -18.32 10.16
C GLN A 220 38.25 -18.04 10.58
N TRP A 221 38.05 -17.70 11.86
CA TRP A 221 36.74 -17.27 12.35
C TRP A 221 36.23 -16.05 11.59
N GLN A 222 37.08 -15.07 11.28
CA GLN A 222 36.69 -13.86 10.56
C GLN A 222 36.27 -14.17 9.11
N GLN A 223 36.96 -15.11 8.44
CA GLN A 223 36.55 -15.61 7.12
C GLN A 223 35.21 -16.37 7.17
N GLN A 224 35.03 -17.24 8.16
CA GLN A 224 33.76 -17.95 8.36
C GLN A 224 32.62 -17.01 8.69
N TYR A 225 32.88 -15.99 9.53
CA TYR A 225 31.91 -14.97 9.88
C TYR A 225 31.51 -14.14 8.66
N LYS A 226 32.46 -13.76 7.80
CA LYS A 226 32.15 -13.10 6.52
C LYS A 226 31.20 -13.96 5.68
N LEU A 227 31.47 -15.25 5.54
CA LEU A 227 30.62 -16.17 4.79
C LEU A 227 29.21 -16.29 5.40
N GLN A 228 29.12 -16.36 6.74
CA GLN A 228 27.83 -16.36 7.44
C GLN A 228 27.06 -15.06 7.22
N VAL A 229 27.72 -13.91 7.22
CA VAL A 229 27.08 -12.62 6.95
C VAL A 229 26.58 -12.54 5.51
N GLU A 230 27.33 -13.04 4.52
CA GLU A 230 26.87 -13.15 3.12
C GLU A 230 25.65 -14.05 3.00
N GLN A 231 25.67 -15.24 3.62
CA GLN A 231 24.54 -16.17 3.63
C GLN A 231 23.30 -15.58 4.33
N LEU A 232 23.50 -14.92 5.47
CA LEU A 232 22.43 -14.27 6.22
C LEU A 232 21.82 -13.11 5.42
N THR A 233 22.65 -12.34 4.72
CA THR A 233 22.19 -11.25 3.85
C THR A 233 21.33 -11.79 2.72
N SER A 234 21.78 -12.86 2.04
CA SER A 234 20.99 -13.52 1.01
C SER A 234 19.69 -14.12 1.53
N ALA A 235 19.70 -14.72 2.72
CA ALA A 235 18.48 -15.22 3.36
C ALA A 235 17.50 -14.09 3.68
N PHE A 236 17.99 -12.92 4.11
CA PHE A 236 17.15 -11.74 4.33
C PHE A 236 16.55 -11.20 3.02
N GLU A 237 17.31 -11.15 1.93
CA GLU A 237 16.79 -10.77 0.61
C GLU A 237 15.65 -11.69 0.18
N HIS A 238 15.82 -13.01 0.27
CA HIS A 238 14.77 -13.96 -0.04
C HIS A 238 13.56 -13.86 0.90
N ALA A 239 13.77 -13.55 2.19
CA ALA A 239 12.69 -13.32 3.13
C ALA A 239 11.88 -12.08 2.74
N VAL A 240 12.54 -10.99 2.34
CA VAL A 240 11.87 -9.77 1.86
C VAL A 240 11.09 -10.04 0.58
N GLU A 241 11.68 -10.73 -0.41
CA GLU A 241 10.97 -11.15 -1.62
C GLU A 241 9.74 -11.99 -1.31
N SER A 242 9.86 -12.95 -0.39
CA SER A 242 8.75 -13.81 0.04
C SER A 242 7.64 -13.02 0.71
N VAL A 243 7.98 -12.01 1.53
CA VAL A 243 7.00 -11.12 2.16
C VAL A 243 6.26 -10.30 1.10
N VAL A 244 6.96 -9.75 0.10
CA VAL A 244 6.33 -9.02 -1.01
C VAL A 244 5.43 -9.93 -1.84
N ALA A 245 5.88 -11.15 -2.15
CA ALA A 245 5.06 -12.14 -2.87
C ALA A 245 3.81 -12.55 -2.05
N THR A 246 3.94 -12.63 -0.73
CA THR A 246 2.83 -12.92 0.19
C THR A 246 1.85 -11.74 0.23
N GLU A 247 2.34 -10.50 0.28
CA GLU A 247 1.51 -9.29 0.22
C GLU A 247 0.67 -9.26 -1.08
N GLN A 248 1.32 -9.51 -2.23
CA GLN A 248 0.61 -9.62 -3.50
C GLN A 248 -0.43 -10.74 -3.51
N SER A 249 -0.06 -11.92 -3.01
CA SER A 249 -0.99 -13.05 -2.91
C SER A 249 -2.18 -12.72 -2.01
N LEU A 250 -1.95 -12.04 -0.88
CA LEU A 250 -2.99 -11.61 0.04
C LEU A 250 -3.90 -10.55 -0.59
N SER A 251 -3.36 -9.63 -1.38
CA SER A 251 -4.13 -8.67 -2.18
C SER A 251 -5.03 -9.37 -3.20
N VAL A 252 -4.50 -10.36 -3.93
CA VAL A 252 -5.28 -11.18 -4.89
C VAL A 252 -6.39 -11.96 -4.18
N ILE A 253 -6.09 -12.59 -3.02
CA ILE A 253 -7.07 -13.29 -2.20
C ILE A 253 -8.15 -12.31 -1.73
N SER A 254 -7.79 -11.13 -1.24
CA SER A 254 -8.74 -10.11 -0.80
C SER A 254 -9.70 -9.72 -1.94
N ASN A 255 -9.15 -9.45 -3.13
CA ASN A 255 -9.96 -9.12 -4.33
C ASN A 255 -10.89 -10.28 -4.73
N HIS A 256 -10.41 -11.52 -4.74
CA HIS A 256 -11.25 -12.68 -5.06
C HIS A 256 -12.30 -12.96 -4.00
N THR A 257 -11.99 -12.72 -2.72
CA THR A 257 -12.93 -12.91 -1.62
C THR A 257 -14.09 -11.91 -1.70
N GLN A 258 -13.87 -10.74 -2.29
CA GLN A 258 -14.93 -9.75 -2.52
C GLN A 258 -15.99 -10.21 -3.53
N ALA A 259 -15.67 -11.17 -4.41
CA ALA A 259 -16.66 -11.79 -5.30
C ALA A 259 -17.69 -12.67 -4.55
N ILE A 260 -17.37 -13.13 -3.34
CA ILE A 260 -18.29 -13.96 -2.54
C ILE A 260 -19.51 -13.14 -2.08
N PRO A 261 -19.36 -11.96 -1.43
CA PRO A 261 -20.48 -11.07 -1.15
C PRO A 261 -21.33 -10.76 -2.37
N ASP A 262 -20.71 -10.43 -3.51
CA ASP A 262 -21.44 -10.11 -4.75
C ASP A 262 -22.27 -11.31 -5.25
N ALA A 263 -21.70 -12.51 -5.19
CA ALA A 263 -22.43 -13.74 -5.52
C ALA A 263 -23.58 -13.99 -4.55
N MET A 264 -23.39 -13.71 -3.25
CA MET A 264 -24.44 -13.85 -2.23
C MET A 264 -25.58 -12.85 -2.42
N VAL A 265 -25.29 -11.61 -2.84
CA VAL A 265 -26.32 -10.62 -3.19
C VAL A 265 -27.16 -11.12 -4.37
N ARG A 266 -26.51 -11.59 -5.45
CA ARG A 266 -27.23 -12.18 -6.60
C ARG A 266 -28.04 -13.41 -6.22
N LEU A 267 -27.52 -14.25 -5.32
CA LEU A 267 -28.26 -15.40 -4.81
C LEU A 267 -29.52 -14.97 -4.04
N SER A 268 -29.43 -13.89 -3.25
CA SER A 268 -30.57 -13.30 -2.55
C SER A 268 -31.64 -12.82 -3.54
N GLU A 269 -31.25 -12.09 -4.58
CA GLU A 269 -32.16 -11.63 -5.64
C GLU A 269 -32.87 -12.78 -6.36
N ILE A 270 -32.13 -13.84 -6.68
CA ILE A 270 -32.70 -15.07 -7.26
C ILE A 270 -33.68 -15.70 -6.27
N THR A 271 -33.34 -15.76 -4.99
CA THR A 271 -34.20 -16.34 -3.95
C THR A 271 -35.50 -15.55 -3.81
N ASP A 272 -35.45 -14.23 -3.84
CA ASP A 272 -36.63 -13.36 -3.81
C ASP A 272 -37.51 -13.56 -5.05
N THR A 273 -36.90 -13.65 -6.23
CA THR A 273 -37.59 -13.95 -7.48
C THR A 273 -38.28 -15.32 -7.41
N TRP A 274 -37.60 -16.33 -6.85
CA TRP A 274 -38.17 -17.66 -6.64
C TRP A 274 -39.36 -17.63 -5.67
N ASN A 275 -39.28 -16.89 -4.58
CA ASN A 275 -40.41 -16.71 -3.66
C ASN A 275 -41.61 -16.03 -4.34
N GLN A 276 -41.36 -15.05 -5.20
CA GLN A 276 -42.42 -14.44 -6.03
C GLN A 276 -43.04 -15.45 -6.99
N GLN A 277 -42.23 -16.25 -7.68
CA GLN A 277 -42.71 -17.29 -8.60
C GLN A 277 -43.54 -18.36 -7.88
N ILE A 278 -43.14 -18.77 -6.66
CA ILE A 278 -43.93 -19.70 -5.83
C ILE A 278 -45.27 -19.07 -5.47
N THR A 279 -45.29 -17.79 -5.09
CA THR A 279 -46.53 -17.08 -4.76
C THR A 279 -47.46 -16.98 -5.98
N GLU A 280 -46.91 -16.69 -7.15
CA GLU A 280 -47.68 -16.63 -8.40
C GLU A 280 -48.20 -18.01 -8.80
N LEU A 281 -47.41 -19.07 -8.60
CA LEU A 281 -47.84 -20.45 -8.83
C LEU A 281 -49.01 -20.83 -7.91
N ASP A 282 -48.97 -20.44 -6.64
CA ASP A 282 -50.04 -20.69 -5.68
C ASP A 282 -51.34 -20.00 -6.11
N GLN A 283 -51.25 -18.72 -6.51
CA GLN A 283 -52.40 -17.99 -7.06
C GLN A 283 -52.96 -18.63 -8.34
N ARG A 284 -52.09 -19.13 -9.22
CA ARG A 284 -52.52 -19.86 -10.44
C ARG A 284 -53.20 -21.17 -10.08
N LEU A 285 -52.70 -21.92 -9.11
CA LEU A 285 -53.33 -23.16 -8.65
C LEU A 285 -54.69 -22.89 -8.01
N GLU A 286 -54.84 -21.80 -7.27
CA GLU A 286 -56.12 -21.38 -6.71
C GLU A 286 -57.11 -20.95 -7.80
N ALA A 287 -56.64 -20.23 -8.83
CA ALA A 287 -57.44 -19.93 -10.01
C ALA A 287 -57.89 -21.21 -10.75
N PHE A 288 -57.00 -22.20 -10.87
CA PHE A 288 -57.36 -23.52 -11.43
C PHE A 288 -58.37 -24.26 -10.55
N SER A 289 -58.21 -24.23 -9.23
CA SER A 289 -59.18 -24.81 -8.29
C SER A 289 -60.55 -24.15 -8.45
N THR A 290 -60.58 -22.82 -8.52
CA THR A 290 -61.81 -22.05 -8.75
C THR A 290 -62.43 -22.37 -10.11
N MET A 291 -61.62 -22.51 -11.16
CA MET A 291 -62.08 -22.90 -12.49
C MET A 291 -62.69 -24.30 -12.49
N ARG A 292 -62.05 -25.27 -11.81
CA ARG A 292 -62.60 -26.61 -11.60
C ARG A 292 -63.95 -26.52 -10.91
N ASP A 293 -64.06 -25.77 -9.82
CA ASP A 293 -65.30 -25.67 -9.04
C ASP A 293 -66.43 -25.03 -9.87
N LYS A 294 -66.13 -23.95 -10.61
CA LYS A 294 -67.10 -23.33 -11.53
C LYS A 294 -67.49 -24.27 -12.67
N ALA A 295 -66.55 -25.04 -13.23
CA ALA A 295 -66.86 -26.02 -14.27
C ALA A 295 -67.74 -27.16 -13.74
N VAL A 296 -67.47 -27.65 -12.52
CA VAL A 296 -68.31 -28.64 -11.83
C VAL A 296 -69.71 -28.09 -11.56
N GLN A 297 -69.83 -26.82 -11.16
CA GLN A 297 -71.12 -26.15 -10.95
C GLN A 297 -71.88 -25.85 -12.26
N ALA A 298 -71.17 -25.61 -13.36
CA ALA A 298 -71.77 -25.38 -14.68
C ALA A 298 -72.32 -26.67 -15.31
N MET A 299 -71.80 -27.84 -14.92
CA MET A 299 -72.22 -29.12 -15.50
C MET A 299 -73.71 -29.44 -15.27
N PRO A 300 -74.27 -29.29 -14.05
CA PRO A 300 -75.71 -29.40 -13.82
C PRO A 300 -76.53 -28.37 -14.60
N GLU A 301 -76.06 -27.14 -14.72
CA GLU A 301 -76.78 -26.08 -15.43
C GLU A 301 -76.83 -26.37 -16.94
N LEU A 302 -75.73 -26.87 -17.52
CA LEU A 302 -75.69 -27.36 -18.90
C LEU A 302 -76.63 -28.55 -19.09
N GLN A 303 -76.67 -29.50 -18.16
CA GLN A 303 -77.60 -30.63 -18.22
C GLN A 303 -79.05 -30.15 -18.21
N LYS A 304 -79.38 -29.21 -17.31
CA LYS A 304 -80.71 -28.59 -17.24
C LYS A 304 -81.08 -27.84 -18.53
N GLN A 305 -80.17 -27.04 -19.08
CA GLN A 305 -80.41 -26.33 -20.34
C GLN A 305 -80.58 -27.28 -21.52
N LEU A 306 -79.84 -28.39 -21.55
CA LEU A 306 -79.97 -29.42 -22.57
C LEU A 306 -81.32 -30.13 -22.46
N ASP A 307 -81.77 -30.46 -21.24
CA ASP A 307 -83.09 -31.04 -20.99
C ASP A 307 -84.22 -30.07 -21.37
N GLU A 308 -84.09 -28.79 -21.01
CA GLU A 308 -85.04 -27.75 -21.43
C GLU A 308 -85.07 -27.56 -22.94
N LEU A 309 -83.91 -27.66 -23.61
CA LEU A 309 -83.83 -27.59 -25.07
C LEU A 309 -84.54 -28.78 -25.70
N CYS A 310 -84.29 -30.01 -25.21
CA CYS A 310 -84.99 -31.22 -25.66
C CYS A 310 -86.51 -31.08 -25.49
N GLN A 311 -87.00 -30.63 -24.33
CA GLN A 311 -88.43 -30.41 -24.12
C GLN A 311 -89.01 -29.33 -25.05
N ARG A 312 -88.25 -28.25 -25.30
CA ARG A 312 -88.69 -27.16 -26.18
C ARG A 312 -88.74 -27.61 -27.63
N VAL A 313 -87.78 -28.44 -28.05
CA VAL A 313 -87.77 -29.08 -29.37
C VAL A 313 -88.95 -30.02 -29.50
N ASP A 314 -89.20 -30.92 -28.53
CA ASP A 314 -90.36 -31.83 -28.55
C ASP A 314 -91.68 -31.05 -28.65
N LYS A 315 -91.85 -30.02 -27.83
CA LYS A 315 -93.04 -29.17 -27.86
C LYS A 315 -93.16 -28.39 -29.18
N SER A 316 -92.05 -27.91 -29.74
CA SER A 316 -92.04 -27.22 -31.03
C SER A 316 -92.41 -28.17 -32.17
N ILE A 317 -91.88 -29.40 -32.17
CA ILE A 317 -92.24 -30.43 -33.14
C ILE A 317 -93.74 -30.72 -33.04
N LEU A 318 -94.26 -30.92 -31.84
CA LEU A 318 -95.69 -31.16 -31.63
C LEU A 318 -96.56 -30.00 -32.13
N ASN A 319 -96.20 -28.75 -31.79
CA ASN A 319 -96.91 -27.55 -32.23
C ASN A 319 -96.83 -27.34 -33.75
N THR A 320 -95.68 -27.65 -34.38
CA THR A 320 -95.53 -27.56 -35.84
C THR A 320 -96.36 -28.62 -36.55
N CYS A 321 -96.42 -29.85 -36.03
CA CYS A 321 -97.33 -30.88 -36.54
C CYS A 321 -98.80 -30.43 -36.44
N GLU A 322 -99.23 -29.90 -35.29
CA GLU A 322 -100.60 -29.41 -35.10
C GLU A 322 -100.93 -28.20 -36.00
N SER A 323 -99.97 -27.28 -36.17
CA SER A 323 -100.12 -26.13 -37.06
C SER A 323 -100.15 -26.53 -38.53
N LEU A 324 -99.35 -27.53 -38.91
CA LEU A 324 -99.35 -28.10 -40.25
C LEU A 324 -100.67 -28.81 -40.54
N GLU A 325 -101.19 -29.59 -39.59
CA GLU A 325 -102.50 -30.24 -39.70
C GLU A 325 -103.62 -29.21 -39.90
N LYS A 326 -103.67 -28.17 -39.05
CA LYS A 326 -104.63 -27.05 -39.19
C LYS A 326 -104.44 -26.29 -40.50
N GLY A 327 -103.20 -26.08 -40.93
CA GLY A 327 -102.87 -25.39 -42.18
C GLY A 327 -103.32 -26.17 -43.42
N VAL A 328 -103.11 -27.48 -43.43
CA VAL A 328 -103.57 -28.38 -44.51
C VAL A 328 -105.10 -28.43 -44.56
N LEU A 329 -105.77 -28.55 -43.40
CA LEU A 329 -107.23 -28.49 -43.31
C LEU A 329 -107.77 -27.17 -43.85
N LYS A 330 -107.23 -26.04 -43.37
CA LYS A 330 -107.67 -24.71 -43.80
C LYS A 330 -107.42 -24.47 -45.29
N ALA A 331 -106.25 -24.88 -45.80
CA ALA A 331 -105.94 -24.79 -47.22
C ALA A 331 -106.90 -25.64 -48.05
N SER A 332 -107.23 -26.86 -47.61
CA SER A 332 -108.21 -27.71 -48.28
C SER A 332 -109.60 -27.06 -48.32
N THR A 333 -110.05 -26.45 -47.22
CA THR A 333 -111.34 -25.74 -47.16
C THR A 333 -111.34 -24.51 -48.05
N GLU A 334 -110.30 -23.66 -47.98
CA GLU A 334 -110.19 -22.48 -48.84
C GLU A 334 -110.12 -22.85 -50.33
N LEU A 335 -109.42 -23.94 -50.69
CA LEU A 335 -109.32 -24.39 -52.07
C LEU A 335 -110.67 -24.93 -52.58
N GLN A 336 -111.45 -25.59 -51.71
CA GLN A 336 -112.82 -26.01 -52.01
C GLN A 336 -113.76 -24.82 -52.21
N ASP A 337 -113.73 -23.84 -51.31
CA ASP A 337 -114.54 -22.62 -51.41
C ASP A 337 -114.17 -21.80 -52.66
N LYS A 338 -112.88 -21.68 -52.97
CA LYS A 338 -112.41 -20.98 -54.17
C LYS A 338 -112.73 -21.72 -55.46
N ALA A 339 -112.73 -23.06 -55.45
CA ALA A 339 -113.18 -23.84 -56.60
C ALA A 339 -114.69 -23.66 -56.86
N LEU A 340 -115.50 -23.60 -55.80
CA LEU A 340 -116.93 -23.26 -55.90
C LEU A 340 -117.14 -21.84 -56.44
N ALA A 341 -116.43 -20.85 -55.89
CA ALA A 341 -116.50 -19.47 -56.37
C ALA A 341 -116.00 -19.30 -57.82
N LEU A 342 -114.98 -20.07 -58.22
CA LEU A 342 -114.50 -20.10 -59.61
C LEU A 342 -115.57 -20.69 -60.54
N SER A 343 -116.23 -21.77 -60.13
CA SER A 343 -117.35 -22.36 -60.88
C SER A 343 -118.50 -21.36 -61.05
N GLU A 344 -118.85 -20.62 -60.00
CA GLU A 344 -119.88 -19.57 -60.03
C GLU A 344 -119.49 -18.43 -60.99
N LYS A 345 -118.25 -17.94 -60.91
CA LYS A 345 -117.74 -16.90 -61.83
C LYS A 345 -117.64 -17.35 -63.29
N LEU A 346 -117.40 -18.62 -63.55
CA LEU A 346 -117.39 -19.17 -64.91
C LEU A 346 -118.79 -19.19 -65.53
N VAL A 347 -119.82 -19.43 -64.72
CA VAL A 347 -121.23 -19.31 -65.15
C VAL A 347 -121.56 -17.85 -65.47
N GLU A 348 -121.19 -16.90 -64.60
CA GLU A 348 -121.38 -15.46 -64.85
C GLU A 348 -120.64 -14.98 -66.12
N ALA A 349 -119.40 -15.43 -66.34
CA ALA A 349 -118.64 -15.08 -67.54
C ALA A 349 -119.30 -15.62 -68.83
N THR A 350 -119.94 -16.80 -68.76
CA THR A 350 -120.65 -17.40 -69.89
C THR A 350 -121.92 -16.62 -70.24
N ASP A 351 -122.62 -16.09 -69.24
CA ASP A 351 -123.76 -15.17 -69.43
C ASP A 351 -123.30 -13.79 -69.97
N GLY A 352 -122.16 -13.28 -69.48
CA GLY A 352 -121.58 -12.01 -69.93
C GLY A 352 -121.18 -11.99 -71.40
N ILE A 353 -120.62 -13.10 -71.92
CA ILE A 353 -120.28 -13.27 -73.33
C ILE A 353 -121.52 -13.15 -74.23
N GLY A 354 -122.70 -13.61 -73.76
CA GLY A 354 -123.97 -13.44 -74.47
C GLY A 354 -124.41 -11.99 -74.58
N GLY A 355 -124.13 -11.16 -73.56
CA GLY A 355 -124.41 -9.73 -73.55
C GLY A 355 -123.45 -8.91 -74.43
N ASP A 356 -122.16 -9.21 -74.39
CA ASP A 356 -121.14 -8.50 -75.18
C ASP A 356 -121.27 -8.75 -76.69
N LEU A 357 -121.70 -9.96 -77.10
CA LEU A 357 -121.95 -10.27 -78.50
C LEU A 357 -123.15 -9.48 -79.08
N SER A 358 -124.15 -9.17 -78.26
CA SER A 358 -125.29 -8.32 -78.63
C SER A 358 -124.86 -6.85 -78.78
N ASN A 359 -124.00 -6.35 -77.89
CA ASN A 359 -123.44 -4.99 -77.96
C ASN A 359 -122.48 -4.79 -79.15
N ALA A 360 -121.68 -5.80 -79.48
CA ALA A 360 -120.76 -5.76 -80.63
C ALA A 360 -121.50 -5.61 -81.97
N SER A 361 -122.68 -6.24 -82.12
CA SER A 361 -123.53 -6.08 -83.30
C SER A 361 -124.01 -4.63 -83.47
N GLY A 362 -124.37 -3.94 -82.38
CA GLY A 362 -124.76 -2.52 -82.42
C GLY A 362 -123.60 -1.56 -82.68
N GLN A 363 -122.37 -1.90 -82.26
CA GLN A 363 -121.18 -1.09 -82.52
C GLN A 363 -120.71 -1.16 -83.98
N ILE A 364 -120.90 -2.29 -84.66
CA ILE A 364 -120.58 -2.44 -86.10
C ILE A 364 -121.50 -1.56 -86.98
N GLU A 365 -122.76 -1.41 -86.60
CA GLU A 365 -123.71 -0.51 -87.27
C GLU A 365 -123.30 0.98 -87.12
N SER A 366 -122.80 1.37 -85.94
CA SER A 366 -122.27 2.71 -85.67
C SER A 366 -120.95 3.01 -86.42
N MET A 367 -120.03 2.03 -86.50
CA MET A 367 -118.77 2.18 -87.25
C MET A 367 -119.00 2.44 -88.74
N THR A 368 -120.02 1.82 -89.33
CA THR A 368 -120.35 1.98 -90.76
C THR A 368 -120.76 3.41 -91.09
N ASN A 369 -121.46 4.09 -90.17
CA ASN A 369 -121.85 5.49 -90.31
C ASN A 369 -120.68 6.46 -90.10
N HIS A 370 -119.78 6.19 -89.15
CA HIS A 370 -118.60 7.03 -88.92
C HIS A 370 -117.52 6.95 -90.01
N LEU A 371 -117.43 5.82 -90.72
CA LEU A 371 -116.48 5.67 -91.83
C LEU A 371 -116.85 6.52 -93.05
N ALA A 372 -118.15 6.76 -93.28
CA ALA A 372 -118.63 7.66 -94.31
C ALA A 372 -118.29 9.13 -94.00
N GLU A 373 -118.41 9.54 -92.73
CA GLU A 373 -118.14 10.91 -92.26
C GLU A 373 -116.63 11.24 -92.19
N SER A 374 -115.78 10.25 -91.89
CA SER A 374 -114.32 10.38 -91.88
C SER A 374 -113.72 10.63 -93.27
N SER A 375 -114.35 10.09 -94.32
CA SER A 375 -113.87 10.23 -95.71
C SER A 375 -113.90 11.68 -96.20
N ASP A 376 -114.93 12.45 -95.83
CA ASP A 376 -115.04 13.87 -96.19
C ASP A 376 -114.01 14.74 -95.44
N LYS A 377 -113.66 14.37 -94.21
CA LYS A 377 -112.74 15.13 -93.34
C LYS A 377 -111.26 14.97 -93.72
N ILE A 378 -110.89 13.83 -94.30
CA ILE A 378 -109.54 13.57 -94.84
C ILE A 378 -109.24 14.51 -96.03
N LYS A 379 -110.24 14.82 -96.85
CA LYS A 379 -110.09 15.70 -98.02
C LYS A 379 -109.74 17.14 -97.63
N GLU A 380 -110.28 17.61 -96.51
CA GLU A 380 -110.05 18.95 -95.95
C GLU A 380 -108.66 19.07 -95.30
N THR A 381 -108.26 18.07 -94.52
CA THR A 381 -106.98 18.06 -93.75
C THR A 381 -105.74 18.02 -94.66
N LEU A 382 -105.86 17.40 -95.83
CA LEU A 382 -104.77 17.29 -96.81
C LEU A 382 -104.47 18.63 -97.51
N HIS A 383 -105.46 19.52 -97.62
CA HIS A 383 -105.29 20.85 -98.19
C HIS A 383 -104.49 21.77 -97.26
N ASP A 384 -104.79 21.75 -95.96
CA ASP A 384 -104.11 22.57 -94.94
C ASP A 384 -102.65 22.15 -94.69
N SER A 385 -102.34 20.85 -94.81
CA SER A 385 -100.99 20.32 -94.57
C SER A 385 -99.97 20.73 -95.62
N ILE A 386 -100.41 20.98 -96.87
CA ILE A 386 -99.53 21.43 -97.95
C ILE A 386 -99.12 22.90 -97.75
N SER A 387 -100.04 23.72 -97.27
CA SER A 387 -99.82 25.14 -96.98
C SER A 387 -98.77 25.35 -95.86
N GLN A 388 -98.84 24.55 -94.79
CA GLN A 388 -97.90 24.67 -93.65
C GLN A 388 -96.47 24.21 -93.96
N LEU A 389 -96.27 23.39 -94.99
CA LEU A 389 -94.94 22.89 -95.37
C LEU A 389 -94.12 23.97 -96.09
N GLU A 390 -94.79 24.84 -96.85
CA GLU A 390 -94.18 25.95 -97.60
C GLU A 390 -93.60 27.01 -96.66
N ASP A 391 -94.33 27.34 -95.58
CA ASP A 391 -93.88 28.30 -94.56
C ASP A 391 -92.67 27.82 -93.75
N LYS A 392 -92.58 26.51 -93.45
CA LYS A 392 -91.45 25.95 -92.69
C LYS A 392 -90.14 25.88 -93.48
N LEU A 393 -90.20 25.70 -94.79
CA LEU A 393 -89.00 25.64 -95.64
C LEU A 393 -88.31 27.00 -95.74
N ASN A 394 -89.07 28.10 -95.81
CA ASN A 394 -88.54 29.45 -95.87
C ASN A 394 -87.87 29.91 -94.57
N SER A 395 -88.31 29.44 -93.39
CA SER A 395 -87.67 29.81 -92.12
C SER A 395 -86.34 29.10 -91.90
N LEU A 396 -86.21 27.84 -92.33
CA LEU A 396 -84.99 27.04 -92.18
C LEU A 396 -83.81 27.63 -92.97
N VAL A 397 -84.07 28.13 -94.18
CA VAL A 397 -83.04 28.73 -95.06
C VAL A 397 -82.47 30.01 -94.45
N ASN A 398 -83.30 30.82 -93.81
CA ASN A 398 -82.85 32.05 -93.16
C ASN A 398 -82.08 31.78 -91.85
N GLY A 399 -82.51 30.81 -91.03
CA GLY A 399 -81.81 30.44 -89.81
C GLY A 399 -80.40 29.86 -90.06
N THR A 400 -80.25 29.03 -91.09
CA THR A 400 -78.95 28.42 -91.43
C THR A 400 -77.89 29.45 -91.85
N LYS A 401 -78.32 30.59 -92.42
CA LYS A 401 -77.42 31.69 -92.81
C LYS A 401 -76.87 32.46 -91.61
N GLU A 402 -77.65 32.53 -90.52
CA GLU A 402 -77.30 33.26 -89.31
C GLU A 402 -76.31 32.46 -88.45
N ASP A 403 -76.50 31.14 -88.33
CA ASP A 403 -75.62 30.24 -87.59
C ASP A 403 -74.18 30.19 -88.16
N VAL A 404 -74.03 30.26 -89.49
CA VAL A 404 -72.71 30.25 -90.14
C VAL A 404 -71.91 31.52 -89.85
N LEU A 405 -72.57 32.68 -89.71
CA LEU A 405 -71.92 33.94 -89.34
C LEU A 405 -71.45 33.92 -87.88
N ASP A 406 -72.22 33.31 -86.98
CA ASP A 406 -71.90 33.27 -85.55
C ASP A 406 -70.75 32.32 -85.23
N ILE A 407 -70.69 31.16 -85.92
CA ILE A 407 -69.57 30.21 -85.86
C ILE A 407 -68.27 30.87 -86.34
N SER A 408 -68.32 31.64 -87.44
CA SER A 408 -67.13 32.32 -87.95
C SER A 408 -66.58 33.36 -86.97
N LYS A 409 -67.44 34.00 -86.19
CA LYS A 409 -67.08 35.02 -85.19
C LYS A 409 -66.46 34.39 -83.94
N THR A 410 -66.98 33.26 -83.48
CA THR A 410 -66.43 32.51 -82.35
C THR A 410 -65.07 31.92 -82.67
N LEU A 411 -64.86 31.39 -83.87
CA LEU A 411 -63.56 30.82 -84.29
C LEU A 411 -62.45 31.89 -84.31
N SER A 412 -62.78 33.12 -84.73
CA SER A 412 -61.85 34.25 -84.72
C SER A 412 -61.43 34.65 -83.30
N ASN A 413 -62.38 34.74 -82.37
CA ASN A 413 -62.10 35.10 -80.97
C ASN A 413 -61.26 34.05 -80.24
N VAL A 414 -61.48 32.76 -80.51
CA VAL A 414 -60.70 31.67 -79.90
C VAL A 414 -59.25 31.71 -80.39
N ASN A 415 -59.02 31.96 -81.68
CA ASN A 415 -57.68 32.05 -82.24
C ASN A 415 -56.86 33.21 -81.64
N GLU A 416 -57.50 34.37 -81.45
CA GLU A 416 -56.86 35.55 -80.85
C GLU A 416 -56.48 35.30 -79.37
N SER A 417 -57.39 34.69 -78.59
CA SER A 417 -57.14 34.32 -77.19
C SER A 417 -56.04 33.28 -77.00
N LEU A 418 -55.92 32.32 -77.93
CA LEU A 418 -54.89 31.28 -77.88
C LEU A 418 -53.48 31.85 -78.12
N ILE A 419 -53.34 32.77 -79.08
CA ILE A 419 -52.08 33.46 -79.38
C ILE A 419 -51.64 34.30 -78.17
N GLU A 420 -52.57 35.00 -77.52
CA GLU A 420 -52.26 35.85 -76.36
C GLU A 420 -51.81 35.04 -75.15
N LYS A 421 -52.51 33.95 -74.80
CA LYS A 421 -52.07 33.05 -73.73
C LYS A 421 -50.72 32.38 -74.02
N HIS A 422 -50.45 32.02 -75.27
CA HIS A 422 -49.18 31.39 -75.62
C HIS A 422 -48.01 32.38 -75.49
N ARG A 423 -48.23 33.65 -75.82
CA ARG A 423 -47.26 34.75 -75.63
C ARG A 423 -46.97 35.01 -74.16
N GLU A 424 -48.01 35.03 -73.31
CA GLU A 424 -47.87 35.23 -71.87
C GLU A 424 -47.06 34.11 -71.20
N GLN A 425 -47.20 32.87 -71.68
CA GLN A 425 -46.44 31.73 -71.18
C GLN A 425 -44.96 31.76 -71.60
N LEU A 426 -44.66 32.23 -72.82
CA LEU A 426 -43.29 32.44 -73.28
C LEU A 426 -42.57 33.52 -72.46
N ASP A 427 -43.23 34.65 -72.18
CA ASP A 427 -42.67 35.75 -71.37
C ASP A 427 -42.39 35.32 -69.91
N LYS A 428 -43.29 34.55 -69.29
CA LYS A 428 -43.06 33.97 -67.96
C LYS A 428 -41.89 32.98 -67.93
N SER A 429 -41.70 32.20 -69.00
CA SER A 429 -40.57 31.26 -69.12
C SER A 429 -39.25 32.00 -69.30
N GLU A 430 -39.23 33.09 -70.07
CA GLU A 430 -38.06 33.93 -70.29
C GLU A 430 -37.64 34.64 -68.99
N GLN A 431 -38.59 35.20 -68.23
CA GLN A 431 -38.30 35.82 -66.94
C GLN A 431 -37.75 34.84 -65.89
N LEU A 432 -38.19 33.58 -65.90
CA LEU A 432 -37.64 32.54 -65.02
C LEU A 432 -36.21 32.16 -65.39
N LEU A 433 -35.89 32.08 -66.68
CA LEU A 433 -34.52 31.83 -67.16
C LEU A 433 -33.58 32.98 -66.81
N ILE A 434 -34.02 34.24 -66.97
CA ILE A 434 -33.23 35.41 -66.58
C ILE A 434 -32.96 35.42 -65.07
N LYS A 435 -33.98 35.18 -64.23
CA LYS A 435 -33.81 35.09 -62.77
C LYS A 435 -32.89 33.95 -62.33
N ALA A 436 -32.93 32.82 -63.03
CA ALA A 436 -32.02 31.71 -62.77
C ALA A 436 -30.57 32.06 -63.13
N HIS A 437 -30.35 32.76 -64.26
CA HIS A 437 -29.03 33.22 -64.66
C HIS A 437 -28.45 34.23 -63.65
N ASP A 438 -29.24 35.24 -63.27
CA ASP A 438 -28.85 36.29 -62.31
C ASP A 438 -28.50 35.70 -60.92
N SER A 439 -29.23 34.67 -60.50
CA SER A 439 -28.96 33.92 -59.27
C SER A 439 -27.66 33.10 -59.34
N ILE A 440 -27.33 32.56 -60.51
CA ILE A 440 -26.11 31.79 -60.73
C ILE A 440 -24.91 32.75 -60.77
N ASP A 441 -25.02 33.86 -61.49
CA ASP A 441 -23.97 34.88 -61.59
C ASP A 441 -23.63 35.47 -60.21
N LYS A 442 -24.62 35.82 -59.40
CA LYS A 442 -24.39 36.28 -58.02
C LYS A 442 -23.69 35.24 -57.15
N ARG A 443 -24.07 33.96 -57.28
CA ARG A 443 -23.41 32.86 -56.53
C ARG A 443 -21.97 32.63 -56.98
N ILE A 444 -21.69 32.74 -58.26
CA ILE A 444 -20.33 32.63 -58.80
C ILE A 444 -19.49 33.82 -58.30
N GLU A 445 -20.02 35.04 -58.34
CA GLU A 445 -19.33 36.25 -57.87
C GLU A 445 -19.04 36.21 -56.36
N GLU A 446 -20.00 35.79 -55.53
CA GLU A 446 -19.80 35.61 -54.09
C GLU A 446 -18.75 34.54 -53.76
N THR A 447 -18.79 33.40 -54.47
CA THR A 447 -17.82 32.31 -54.27
C THR A 447 -16.42 32.74 -54.68
N MET A 448 -16.30 33.43 -55.82
CA MET A 448 -15.03 33.91 -56.34
C MET A 448 -14.43 35.01 -55.46
N ASN A 449 -15.25 35.92 -54.91
CA ASN A 449 -14.80 36.91 -53.94
C ASN A 449 -14.35 36.29 -52.61
N GLN A 450 -15.07 35.28 -52.09
CA GLN A 450 -14.63 34.55 -50.89
C GLN A 450 -13.30 33.82 -51.12
N GLN A 451 -13.14 33.19 -52.28
CA GLN A 451 -11.91 32.46 -52.64
C GLN A 451 -10.72 33.42 -52.87
N MET A 452 -10.96 34.60 -53.46
CA MET A 452 -9.95 35.63 -53.66
C MET A 452 -9.53 36.31 -52.34
N MET A 453 -10.46 36.58 -51.43
CA MET A 453 -10.15 37.10 -50.09
C MET A 453 -9.34 36.09 -49.25
N GLY A 454 -9.69 34.81 -49.32
CA GLY A 454 -8.90 33.74 -48.69
C GLY A 454 -7.49 33.61 -49.29
N SER A 455 -7.37 33.72 -50.62
CA SER A 455 -6.07 33.70 -51.31
C SER A 455 -5.19 34.90 -50.96
N LEU A 456 -5.75 36.11 -50.89
CA LEU A 456 -5.04 37.33 -50.49
C LEU A 456 -4.56 37.28 -49.03
N GLN A 457 -5.35 36.70 -48.12
CA GLN A 457 -4.91 36.47 -46.74
C GLN A 457 -3.74 35.49 -46.66
N VAL A 458 -3.81 34.36 -47.37
CA VAL A 458 -2.70 33.40 -47.44
C VAL A 458 -1.44 34.05 -48.04
N GLN A 459 -1.59 34.85 -49.10
CA GLN A 459 -0.47 35.53 -49.73
C GLN A 459 0.17 36.59 -48.81
N ASN A 460 -0.63 37.34 -48.06
CA ASN A 460 -0.13 38.31 -47.07
C ASN A 460 0.56 37.64 -45.88
N THR A 461 0.04 36.52 -45.38
CA THR A 461 0.68 35.75 -44.30
C THR A 461 1.99 35.12 -44.76
N ILE A 462 2.06 34.59 -45.98
CA ILE A 462 3.31 34.09 -46.56
C ILE A 462 4.31 35.24 -46.72
N LYS A 463 3.88 36.41 -47.21
CA LYS A 463 4.74 37.59 -47.35
C LYS A 463 5.27 38.09 -46.01
N SER A 464 4.45 38.14 -44.95
CA SER A 464 4.91 38.56 -43.62
C SER A 464 5.91 37.56 -43.04
N HIS A 465 5.63 36.25 -43.13
CA HIS A 465 6.55 35.22 -42.66
C HIS A 465 7.87 35.17 -43.45
N LEU A 466 7.85 35.43 -44.76
CA LEU A 466 9.07 35.46 -45.57
C LEU A 466 9.94 36.69 -45.25
N VAL A 467 9.33 37.84 -44.98
CA VAL A 467 10.04 39.07 -44.57
C VAL A 467 10.63 38.92 -43.17
N GLU A 468 9.89 38.33 -42.23
CA GLU A 468 10.36 38.07 -40.87
C GLU A 468 11.47 37.01 -40.84
N SER A 469 11.33 35.93 -41.62
CA SER A 469 12.37 34.90 -41.77
C SER A 469 13.64 35.43 -42.46
N SER A 470 13.52 36.32 -43.45
CA SER A 470 14.66 36.99 -44.09
C SER A 470 15.40 37.94 -43.15
N ALA A 471 14.69 38.67 -42.28
CA ALA A 471 15.30 39.58 -41.32
C ALA A 471 16.09 38.82 -40.24
N VAL A 472 15.51 37.74 -39.71
CA VAL A 472 16.17 36.85 -38.73
C VAL A 472 17.36 36.13 -39.35
N PHE A 473 17.27 35.70 -40.61
CA PHE A 473 18.39 35.07 -41.33
C PHE A 473 19.56 36.04 -41.56
N HIS A 474 19.29 37.29 -41.95
CA HIS A 474 20.34 38.31 -42.11
C HIS A 474 21.04 38.62 -40.78
N GLN A 475 20.29 38.76 -39.70
CA GLN A 475 20.84 39.05 -38.37
C GLN A 475 21.71 37.90 -37.85
N ASN A 476 21.29 36.65 -38.06
CA ASN A 476 22.09 35.48 -37.68
C ASN A 476 23.39 35.35 -38.49
N ILE A 477 23.37 35.64 -39.80
CA ILE A 477 24.60 35.66 -40.60
C ILE A 477 25.55 36.76 -40.15
N GLN A 478 25.04 37.95 -39.81
CA GLN A 478 25.88 39.04 -39.31
C GLN A 478 26.55 38.67 -37.99
N LEU A 479 25.80 38.14 -37.03
CA LEU A 479 26.33 37.71 -35.73
C LEU A 479 27.36 36.58 -35.88
N GLU A 480 27.12 35.61 -36.77
CA GLU A 480 28.04 34.49 -36.97
C GLU A 480 29.31 34.91 -37.73
N LEU A 481 29.22 35.85 -38.68
CA LEU A 481 30.40 36.44 -39.33
C LEU A 481 31.24 37.27 -38.35
N GLU A 482 30.61 38.06 -37.48
CA GLU A 482 31.30 38.86 -36.47
C GLU A 482 32.00 37.95 -35.45
N ARG A 483 31.35 36.85 -35.05
CA ARG A 483 31.92 35.82 -34.19
C ARG A 483 33.10 35.11 -34.85
N ILE A 484 32.98 34.67 -36.11
CA ILE A 484 34.05 34.00 -36.85
C ILE A 484 35.25 34.94 -37.06
N LEU A 485 35.01 36.22 -37.39
CA LEU A 485 36.08 37.21 -37.53
C LEU A 485 36.78 37.51 -36.19
N THR A 486 36.03 37.52 -35.09
CA THR A 486 36.57 37.72 -33.74
C THR A 486 37.39 36.51 -33.27
N ASP A 487 36.92 35.28 -33.51
CA ASP A 487 37.64 34.05 -33.18
C ASP A 487 38.89 33.88 -34.06
N LEU A 488 38.83 34.25 -35.34
CA LEU A 488 40.00 34.28 -36.23
C LEU A 488 41.03 35.34 -35.77
N GLY A 489 40.56 36.51 -35.34
CA GLY A 489 41.39 37.57 -34.77
C GLY A 489 42.09 37.16 -33.47
N LYS A 490 41.39 36.46 -32.58
CA LYS A 490 41.98 35.86 -31.37
C LYS A 490 42.99 34.76 -31.71
N GLY A 491 42.67 33.87 -32.65
CA GLY A 491 43.58 32.82 -33.09
C GLY A 491 44.87 33.37 -33.69
N LEU A 492 44.80 34.44 -34.48
CA LEU A 492 45.98 35.14 -35.00
C LEU A 492 46.78 35.83 -33.89
N LEU A 493 46.13 36.45 -32.91
CA LEU A 493 46.79 37.04 -31.75
C LEU A 493 47.51 35.99 -30.88
N ASP A 494 46.87 34.84 -30.65
CA ASP A 494 47.45 33.74 -29.87
C ASP A 494 48.65 33.10 -30.58
N ILE A 495 48.55 32.87 -31.90
CA ILE A 495 49.69 32.39 -32.71
C ILE A 495 50.83 33.41 -32.69
N THR A 496 50.53 34.70 -32.81
CA THR A 496 51.57 35.75 -32.79
C THR A 496 52.21 35.88 -31.39
N ALA A 497 51.43 35.70 -30.32
CA ALA A 497 51.92 35.70 -28.94
C ALA A 497 52.77 34.46 -28.62
N GLU A 498 52.40 33.28 -29.13
CA GLU A 498 53.23 32.08 -29.04
C GLU A 498 54.52 32.22 -29.84
N TYR A 499 54.46 32.77 -31.06
CA TYR A 499 55.65 33.00 -31.87
C TYR A 499 56.61 34.02 -31.22
N SER A 500 56.06 35.07 -30.62
CA SER A 500 56.85 36.06 -29.83
C SER A 500 57.49 35.42 -28.59
N LYS A 501 56.77 34.56 -27.86
CA LYS A 501 57.33 33.80 -26.73
C LYS A 501 58.40 32.79 -27.17
N ALA A 502 58.21 32.14 -28.31
CA ALA A 502 59.18 31.21 -28.88
C ALA A 502 60.45 31.95 -29.35
N ALA A 503 60.31 33.09 -30.01
CA ALA A 503 61.43 33.95 -30.40
C ALA A 503 62.18 34.52 -29.19
N GLN A 504 61.47 34.92 -28.13
CA GLN A 504 62.10 35.37 -26.87
C GLN A 504 62.82 34.23 -26.14
N ARG A 505 62.30 32.99 -26.15
CA ARG A 505 63.00 31.81 -25.62
C ARG A 505 64.26 31.50 -26.42
N LEU A 506 64.18 31.54 -27.75
CA LEU A 506 65.33 31.31 -28.63
C LEU A 506 66.41 32.38 -28.42
N ASN A 507 66.03 33.65 -28.27
CA ASN A 507 66.98 34.74 -28.00
C ASN A 507 67.65 34.61 -26.62
N LYS A 508 66.91 34.10 -25.61
CA LYS A 508 67.45 33.81 -24.27
C LYS A 508 68.41 32.61 -24.25
N GLU A 509 68.22 31.64 -25.15
CA GLU A 509 69.15 30.52 -25.33
C GLU A 509 70.36 30.89 -26.20
N LEU A 510 70.23 31.83 -27.15
CA LEU A 510 71.34 32.34 -27.95
C LEU A 510 72.36 33.16 -27.14
N HIS A 511 71.92 33.93 -26.14
CA HIS A 511 72.83 34.68 -25.26
C HIS A 511 73.58 33.83 -24.21
N ARG A 512 73.41 32.50 -24.24
CA ARG A 512 74.19 31.54 -23.43
C ARG A 512 75.39 30.93 -24.16
N PHE A 513 75.62 31.31 -25.42
CA PHE A 513 76.75 30.87 -26.23
C PHE A 513 77.38 32.06 -26.98
N GLU A 514 78.41 32.65 -26.38
CA GLU A 514 79.58 33.17 -27.11
C GLU A 514 80.75 32.23 -26.75
N PRO A 515 81.73 31.95 -27.63
CA PRO A 515 82.38 32.93 -28.51
C PRO A 515 82.84 32.40 -29.90
N VAL A 516 83.56 33.28 -30.62
CA VAL A 516 84.65 33.07 -31.60
C VAL A 516 84.37 33.68 -32.98
N GLU A 517 84.86 34.92 -33.13
CA GLU A 517 85.85 35.36 -34.13
C GLU A 517 85.82 34.72 -35.53
N VAL A 518 85.74 35.56 -36.58
CA VAL A 518 86.65 35.64 -37.75
C VAL A 518 86.01 36.53 -38.84
N LEU A 519 86.70 37.66 -39.13
CA LEU A 519 87.04 38.28 -40.44
C LEU A 519 85.92 38.40 -41.52
N GLU A 520 85.71 39.48 -42.25
CA GLU A 520 86.63 40.38 -42.98
C GLU A 520 85.73 41.52 -43.54
N GLU A 521 86.07 42.79 -43.34
CA GLU A 521 86.56 43.70 -44.40
C GLU A 521 85.77 43.72 -45.72
N ALA A 522 85.17 44.87 -46.06
CA ALA A 522 85.70 45.80 -47.08
C ALA A 522 84.61 46.68 -47.73
N SER A 523 84.91 47.99 -47.70
CA SER A 523 84.43 49.13 -48.51
C SER A 523 82.98 49.61 -48.42
#